data_AF-A0A8X6NYI9-F1
#
_entry.id   AF-A0A8X6NYI9-F1
#
_cell.length_a   1.000
_cell.length_b   1.000
_cell.length_c   1.000
_cell.angle_alpha   90.00
_cell.angle_beta   90.00
_cell.angle_gamma   90.00
#
_symmetry.space_group_name_H-M   'P 1'
#
loop_
_entity.id
_entity.type
_entity.pdbx_description
1 polymer ?
#
loop_
_entity_poly.entity_id
_entity_poly.type
_entity_poly.pdbx_seq_one_letter_code
_entity_poly.pdbx_strand_id
1 'polypeptide(L)' 'MDWHSAVRTCERDNKQLLCYKSKKEMDDITEAFRLAAYGNAELELWLSSKNCSEPQ' A
#
# COMPACT_ATOMS: atom_id res chain seq x y z
N MET A 1 5.53 1.52 13.58
CA MET A 1 5.33 2.77 12.80
C MET A 1 3.84 3.03 12.75
N ASP A 2 3.38 4.26 12.97
CA ASP A 2 1.96 4.64 12.80
C ASP A 2 1.67 5.15 11.37
N TRP A 3 0.39 5.22 11.02
CA TRP A 3 -0.06 5.66 9.69
C TRP A 3 0.48 7.04 9.29
N HIS A 4 0.47 8.03 10.19
CA HIS A 4 0.93 9.38 9.86
C HIS A 4 2.45 9.40 9.62
N SER A 5 3.21 8.59 10.35
CA SER A 5 4.64 8.42 10.10
C SER A 5 4.92 7.73 8.77
N ALA A 6 4.09 6.77 8.36
CA ALA A 6 4.18 6.13 7.05
C ALA A 6 3.92 7.14 5.90
N VAL A 7 2.87 7.95 6.02
CA VAL A 7 2.57 9.03 5.06
C VAL A 7 3.75 9.99 4.91
N ARG A 8 4.25 10.54 6.03
CA ARG A 8 5.40 11.47 6.01
C ARG A 8 6.65 10.87 5.37
N THR A 9 6.87 9.56 5.56
CA THR A 9 8.01 8.87 4.95
C THR A 9 7.86 8.84 3.43
N CYS A 10 6.68 8.52 2.91
CA CYS A 10 6.42 8.56 1.47
C CYS A 10 6.54 9.99 0.91
N GLU A 11 5.99 10.99 1.59
CA GLU A 11 6.00 12.38 1.13
C GLU A 11 7.42 12.95 1.02
N ARG A 12 8.34 12.56 1.92
CA ARG A 12 9.76 12.94 1.85
C ARG A 12 10.44 12.47 0.57
N ASP A 13 10.00 11.33 0.03
CA ASP A 13 10.48 10.77 -1.23
C ASP A 13 9.64 11.25 -2.45
N ASN A 14 8.78 12.25 -2.27
CA ASN A 14 7.80 12.70 -3.28
C ASN A 14 6.88 11.54 -3.78
N LYS A 15 6.53 10.63 -2.87
CA LYS A 15 5.62 9.50 -3.10
C LYS A 15 4.40 9.62 -2.19
N GLN A 16 3.43 8.74 -2.39
CA GLN A 16 2.23 8.61 -1.57
C GLN A 16 2.05 7.16 -1.11
N LEU A 17 1.27 6.96 -0.05
CA LEU A 17 0.86 5.60 0.33
C LEU A 17 0.04 4.97 -0.80
N LEU A 18 0.19 3.66 -0.93
CA LEU A 18 -0.51 2.86 -1.91
C LEU A 18 -2.03 2.99 -1.73
N CYS A 19 -2.74 3.11 -2.84
CA CYS A 19 -4.19 3.09 -2.90
C CYS A 19 -4.63 2.05 -3.93
N TYR A 20 -5.74 1.36 -3.68
CA TYR A 20 -6.30 0.35 -4.56
C TYR A 20 -7.78 0.64 -4.81
N LYS A 21 -8.29 0.21 -5.96
CA LYS A 21 -9.65 0.45 -6.45
C LYS A 21 -10.45 -0.84 -6.61
N SER A 22 -9.77 -1.98 -6.60
CA SER A 22 -10.40 -3.28 -6.77
C SER A 22 -9.71 -4.36 -5.96
N LYS A 23 -10.45 -5.44 -5.68
CA LYS A 23 -9.89 -6.64 -5.07
C LYS A 23 -8.74 -7.22 -5.91
N LYS A 24 -8.87 -7.20 -7.25
CA LYS A 24 -7.81 -7.69 -8.15
C LYS A 24 -6.49 -6.93 -7.97
N GLU A 25 -6.55 -5.61 -7.87
CA GLU A 25 -5.33 -4.81 -7.61
C GLU A 25 -4.69 -5.19 -6.27
N MET A 26 -5.49 -5.40 -5.22
CA MET A 26 -5.00 -5.84 -3.92
C MET A 26 -4.36 -7.24 -3.99
N ASP A 27 -4.95 -8.17 -4.74
CA ASP A 27 -4.41 -9.52 -4.93
C ASP A 27 -3.07 -9.46 -5.70
N ASP A 28 -3.00 -8.69 -6.79
CA ASP A 28 -1.79 -8.52 -7.60
C ASP A 28 -0.65 -7.88 -6.78
N ILE A 29 -0.96 -6.92 -5.91
CA ILE A 29 0.00 -6.28 -5.00
C ILE A 29 0.48 -7.27 -3.94
N THR A 30 -0.43 -8.02 -3.32
CA THR A 30 -0.09 -9.02 -2.30
C THR A 30 0.86 -10.07 -2.87
N GLU A 31 0.60 -10.52 -4.10
CA GLU A 31 1.48 -11.47 -4.78
C GLU A 31 2.85 -10.87 -5.08
N ALA A 32 2.92 -9.60 -5.52
CA ALA A 32 4.19 -8.92 -5.72
C ALA A 32 5.03 -8.83 -4.43
N PHE A 33 4.39 -8.58 -3.27
CA PHE A 33 5.07 -8.59 -1.97
C PHE A 33 5.52 -10.00 -1.53
N ARG A 34 4.73 -11.04 -1.79
CA ARG A 34 5.11 -12.43 -1.52
C ARG A 34 6.30 -12.88 -2.36
N LEU A 35 6.32 -12.50 -3.64
CA LEU A 35 7.42 -12.80 -4.57
C LEU A 35 8.67 -11.97 -4.27
N ALA A 36 8.51 -10.81 -3.63
CA ALA A 36 9.62 -10.04 -3.10
C ALA A 36 10.26 -10.73 -1.88
N ALA A 37 11.30 -10.13 -1.31
CA ALA A 37 12.13 -10.68 -0.23
C ALA A 37 11.40 -11.07 1.08
N TYR A 38 10.07 -10.93 1.13
CA TYR A 38 9.24 -11.19 2.30
C TYR A 38 8.63 -12.60 2.32
N GLY A 39 8.63 -13.32 1.19
CA GLY A 39 8.17 -14.72 1.12
C GLY A 39 6.77 -14.92 1.71
N ASN A 40 6.63 -15.89 2.64
CA ASN A 40 5.37 -16.22 3.31
C ASN A 40 5.17 -15.46 4.65
N ALA A 41 5.86 -14.34 4.88
CA ALA A 41 5.65 -13.54 6.08
C ALA A 41 4.23 -12.96 6.09
N GLU A 42 3.62 -12.92 7.28
CA GLU A 42 2.39 -12.17 7.49
C GLU A 42 2.74 -10.68 7.53
N LEU A 43 2.22 -9.92 6.57
CA LEU A 43 2.53 -8.50 6.39
C LEU A 43 1.28 -7.66 6.64
N GLU A 44 1.44 -6.64 7.49
CA GLU A 44 0.47 -5.54 7.61
C GLU A 44 0.98 -4.33 6.81
N LEU A 45 0.12 -3.77 5.96
CA LEU A 45 0.46 -2.64 5.09
C LEU A 45 -0.32 -1.38 5.49
N TRP A 46 0.38 -0.24 5.58
CA TRP A 46 -0.25 1.06 5.65
C TRP A 46 -0.71 1.49 4.25
N LEU A 47 -2.01 1.70 4.10
CA LEU A 47 -2.62 2.11 2.84
C LEU A 47 -3.09 3.57 2.92
N SER A 48 -3.26 4.20 1.76
CA SER A 48 -3.84 5.54 1.67
C SER A 48 -5.25 5.54 2.30
N SER A 49 -5.58 6.61 3.02
CA SER A 49 -6.91 6.84 3.57
C SER A 49 -7.92 7.32 2.53
N LYS A 50 -7.45 7.68 1.32
CA LYS A 50 -8.32 8.09 0.22
C LYS A 50 -8.97 6.87 -0.40
N ASN A 51 -10.28 6.91 -0.59
CA ASN A 51 -10.98 5.90 -1.37
C ASN A 51 -10.73 6.18 -2.86
N CYS A 52 -9.78 5.46 -3.48
CA CYS A 52 -9.49 5.65 -4.91
C CYS A 52 -10.50 4.99 -5.84
N SER A 53 -11.50 4.32 -5.27
CA SER A 53 -12.62 3.70 -5.98
C SER A 53 -13.63 4.72 -6.50
N GLU A 54 -13.62 5.96 -5.99
CA GLU A 54 -14.48 7.03 -6.48
C GLU A 54 -13.83 7.74 -7.69
N PRO A 55 -14.56 7.93 -8.80
CA PRO A 55 -14.08 8.74 -9.90
C PRO A 55 -13.89 10.19 -9.42
N GLN A 56 -12.74 10.79 -9.76
CA GLN A 56 -12.45 12.21 -9.57
C GLN A 56 -13.25 13.07 -10.55
#